data_AF-A0AA91RKB4-F1
#
_entry.id   AF-A0AA91RKB4-F1
#
_cell.length_a   1.000
_cell.length_b   1.000
_cell.length_c   1.000
_cell.angle_alpha   90.00
_cell.angle_beta   90.00
_cell.angle_gamma   90.00
#
_symmetry.space_group_name_H-M   'P 1'
#
loop_
_entity.id
_entity.type
_entity.pdbx_description
1 polymer ?
#
loop_
_entity_poly.entity_id
_entity_poly.type
_entity_poly.pdbx_seq_one_letter_code
_entity_poly.pdbx_strand_id
1 'polypeptide(L)'
;MNNMDDTIKIRFATDDDLQAVYENQARVYGNSVEPADIEAWKRKVNPEDILVAEDISDPENPFLVATSLYYRLRLTVPGGATLDAAWLAMITVAATHQRRGIWQQISLQGFGILQDRGYPILCGVPTRPPVYEILGAGVASYARTFHVDPHSAKLRAAPSRNPAREVVAAEAKSHLPRIYDRWCATTPGALSRDSAWWADFLEDRMTQRDDGSPLNFVIHPDGFLTYRVVGAPAHAFRPPFGSVVIQDFCAVTDEAHTELLATLSGLEMFDSIEIEVPVDDPLPLKFQDQAAAQTTCLGDFLWLRIMNVPEALGAREYSADVDVVLDVTDPLGVAGGQFLLQTRDGVGKCVPDEGSPDIRIGLGELGTIYMGAHRASELHRAGRVTELNAGSLHDLDAAFCTERAPYCGTLF
;
A
#
# COMPACT_ATOMS: atom_id res chain seq x y z
N MET A 1 -21.89 -22.23 19.40
CA MET A 1 -22.95 -21.52 20.14
C MET A 1 -22.32 -20.23 20.65
N ASN A 2 -22.35 -19.17 19.83
CA ASN A 2 -21.88 -17.84 20.24
C ASN A 2 -22.99 -17.22 21.08
N ASN A 3 -22.71 -16.94 22.36
CA ASN A 3 -23.51 -16.00 23.11
C ASN A 3 -23.47 -14.68 22.35
N MET A 4 -24.59 -14.30 21.74
CA MET A 4 -24.84 -12.94 21.31
C MET A 4 -24.80 -12.09 22.57
N ASP A 5 -23.75 -11.28 22.71
CA ASP A 5 -23.75 -10.21 23.70
C ASP A 5 -24.68 -9.13 23.10
N ASP A 6 -25.99 -9.21 23.42
CA ASP A 6 -27.05 -8.28 22.99
C ASP A 6 -26.76 -6.81 23.40
N THR A 7 -25.63 -6.59 24.07
CA THR A 7 -25.11 -5.32 24.55
C THR A 7 -24.16 -4.63 23.57
N ILE A 8 -23.79 -5.24 22.44
CA ILE A 8 -22.95 -4.60 21.42
C ILE A 8 -23.77 -4.20 20.20
N LYS A 9 -23.79 -2.91 19.88
CA LYS A 9 -24.49 -2.37 18.71
C LYS A 9 -23.49 -1.83 17.70
N ILE A 10 -23.56 -2.32 16.45
CA ILE A 10 -22.74 -1.82 15.33
C ILE A 10 -23.58 -0.89 14.45
N ARG A 11 -23.04 0.27 14.12
CA ARG A 11 -23.67 1.28 13.26
C ARG A 11 -22.62 2.08 12.48
N PHE A 12 -23.05 2.84 11.48
CA PHE A 12 -22.22 3.88 10.90
C PHE A 12 -21.93 4.99 11.92
N ALA A 13 -20.77 5.62 11.79
CA ALA A 13 -20.43 6.81 12.54
C ALA A 13 -21.27 8.01 12.08
N THR A 14 -21.34 9.00 12.95
CA THR A 14 -21.85 10.35 12.71
C THR A 14 -20.72 11.36 12.93
N ASP A 15 -20.93 12.62 12.57
CA ASP A 15 -19.92 13.68 12.80
C ASP A 15 -19.57 13.82 14.29
N ASP A 16 -20.54 13.60 15.18
CA ASP A 16 -20.35 13.67 16.64
C ASP A 16 -19.45 12.54 17.17
N ASP A 17 -19.35 11.42 16.44
CA ASP A 17 -18.52 10.28 16.84
C ASP A 17 -17.04 10.47 16.48
N LEU A 18 -16.70 11.35 15.55
CA LEU A 18 -15.36 11.42 14.95
C LEU A 18 -14.25 11.68 15.99
N GLN A 19 -14.53 12.51 16.99
CA GLN A 19 -13.60 12.73 18.10
C GLN A 19 -13.32 11.43 18.87
N ALA A 20 -14.38 10.71 19.25
CA ALA A 20 -14.28 9.47 20.02
C ALA A 20 -13.63 8.34 19.20
N VAL A 21 -13.89 8.29 17.89
CA VAL A 21 -13.25 7.37 16.95
C VAL A 21 -11.73 7.58 16.95
N TYR A 22 -11.27 8.82 16.78
CA TYR A 22 -9.84 9.13 16.78
C TYR A 22 -9.20 8.81 18.14
N GLU A 23 -9.83 9.21 19.25
CA GLU A 23 -9.32 8.94 20.59
C GLU A 23 -9.23 7.45 20.93
N ASN A 24 -10.19 6.65 20.46
CA ASN A 24 -10.16 5.19 20.62
C ASN A 24 -8.94 4.60 19.92
N GLN A 25 -8.66 5.03 18.69
CA GLN A 25 -7.52 4.56 17.91
C GLN A 25 -6.20 5.02 18.51
N ALA A 26 -6.10 6.30 18.87
CA ALA A 26 -4.92 6.87 19.49
C ALA A 26 -4.55 6.12 20.79
N ARG A 27 -5.55 5.75 21.60
CA ARG A 27 -5.35 4.93 22.81
C ARG A 27 -4.83 3.52 22.51
N VAL A 28 -5.29 2.91 21.41
CA VAL A 28 -4.89 1.54 21.04
C VAL A 28 -3.49 1.49 20.44
N TYR A 29 -3.11 2.49 19.65
CA TYR A 29 -1.81 2.54 18.97
C TYR A 29 -0.75 3.38 19.70
N GLY A 30 -1.13 4.14 20.74
CA GLY A 30 -0.22 5.00 21.48
C GLY A 30 0.06 6.34 20.78
N ASN A 31 -0.84 6.80 19.92
CA ASN A 31 -0.69 8.06 19.20
C ASN A 31 -1.13 9.26 20.05
N SER A 32 -0.65 10.45 19.70
CA SER A 32 -1.10 11.70 20.32
C SER A 32 -2.55 12.02 19.95
N VAL A 33 -3.19 12.87 20.76
CA VAL A 33 -4.56 13.38 20.52
C VAL A 33 -4.57 14.89 20.41
N GLU A 34 -3.55 15.45 19.76
CA GLU A 34 -3.46 16.89 19.54
C GLU A 34 -4.61 17.37 18.64
N PRO A 35 -5.26 18.52 18.93
CA PRO A 35 -6.40 18.99 18.15
C PRO A 35 -6.11 19.12 16.65
N ALA A 36 -4.89 19.52 16.28
CA ALA A 36 -4.50 19.65 14.87
C ALA A 36 -4.47 18.31 14.14
N ASP A 37 -4.07 17.22 14.80
CA ASP A 37 -4.06 15.88 14.21
C ASP A 37 -5.47 15.35 13.98
N ILE A 38 -6.36 15.59 14.93
CA ILE A 38 -7.77 15.19 14.82
C ILE A 38 -8.44 15.94 13.68
N GLU A 39 -8.26 17.26 13.59
CA GLU A 39 -8.85 18.06 12.53
C GLU A 39 -8.26 17.70 11.15
N ALA A 40 -6.98 17.34 11.08
CA ALA A 40 -6.38 16.85 9.85
C ALA A 40 -6.95 15.48 9.44
N TRP A 41 -7.15 14.57 10.38
CA TRP A 41 -7.78 13.28 10.11
C TRP A 41 -9.26 13.43 9.69
N LYS A 42 -10.04 14.29 10.35
CA LYS A 42 -11.45 14.56 9.99
C LYS A 42 -11.61 15.02 8.55
N ARG A 43 -10.64 15.74 7.98
CA ARG A 43 -10.65 16.16 6.57
C ARG A 43 -10.51 15.00 5.57
N LYS A 44 -10.01 13.84 6.00
CA LYS A 44 -9.71 12.67 5.16
C LYS A 44 -10.78 11.57 5.19
N VAL A 45 -11.75 11.67 6.11
CA VAL A 45 -12.72 10.60 6.37
C VAL A 45 -14.15 11.08 6.16
N ASN A 46 -15.04 10.15 5.80
CA ASN A 46 -16.48 10.37 5.80
C ASN A 46 -17.11 9.47 6.88
N PRO A 47 -18.05 9.95 7.70
CA PRO A 47 -18.71 9.11 8.70
C PRO A 47 -19.40 7.87 8.12
N GLU A 48 -19.92 7.96 6.88
CA GLU A 48 -20.53 6.84 6.16
C GLU A 48 -19.54 5.73 5.73
N ASP A 49 -18.24 5.98 5.87
CA ASP A 49 -17.15 5.02 5.59
C ASP A 49 -16.57 4.42 6.89
N ILE A 50 -17.15 4.78 8.04
CA ILE A 50 -16.72 4.33 9.36
C ILE A 50 -17.85 3.55 10.03
N LEU A 51 -17.52 2.34 10.48
CA LEU A 51 -18.34 1.60 11.44
C LEU A 51 -17.80 1.82 12.85
N VAL A 52 -18.72 1.95 13.78
CA VAL A 52 -18.45 1.96 15.23
C VAL A 52 -19.24 0.83 15.88
N ALA A 53 -18.62 0.18 16.88
CA ALA A 53 -19.33 -0.69 17.81
C ALA A 53 -19.40 0.00 19.17
N GLU A 54 -20.59 0.05 19.73
CA GLU A 54 -20.89 0.64 21.04
C GLU A 54 -21.28 -0.46 22.02
N ASP A 55 -20.77 -0.36 23.25
CA ASP A 55 -21.30 -1.10 24.38
C ASP A 55 -22.48 -0.30 24.95
N ILE A 56 -23.67 -0.91 24.90
CA ILE A 56 -24.95 -0.37 25.37
C ILE A 56 -25.41 -1.02 26.69
N SER A 57 -24.50 -1.63 27.44
CA SER A 57 -24.79 -2.19 28.78
C SER A 57 -25.25 -1.13 29.79
N ASP A 58 -24.84 0.12 29.61
CA ASP A 58 -25.49 1.30 30.19
C ASP A 58 -26.18 2.10 29.07
N PRO A 59 -27.51 1.93 28.86
CA PRO A 59 -28.24 2.60 27.79
C PRO A 59 -28.22 4.12 27.86
N GLU A 60 -27.99 4.70 29.04
CA GLU A 60 -27.93 6.15 29.23
C GLU A 60 -26.54 6.70 28.87
N ASN A 61 -25.50 5.86 28.87
CA ASN A 61 -24.12 6.23 28.58
C ASN A 61 -23.44 5.17 27.70
N PRO A 62 -23.89 4.97 26.44
CA PRO A 62 -23.18 4.10 25.53
C PRO A 62 -21.77 4.64 25.29
N PHE A 63 -20.80 3.74 25.14
CA PHE A 63 -19.43 4.14 24.82
C PHE A 63 -18.83 3.28 23.72
N LEU A 64 -17.99 3.94 22.92
CA LEU A 64 -17.37 3.35 21.75
C LEU A 64 -16.32 2.31 22.18
N VAL A 65 -16.46 1.09 21.67
CA VAL A 65 -15.58 -0.04 21.98
C VAL A 65 -14.87 -0.61 20.76
N ALA A 66 -15.31 -0.33 19.53
CA ALA A 66 -14.57 -0.71 18.33
C ALA A 66 -14.79 0.26 17.18
N THR A 67 -13.83 0.36 16.27
CA THR A 67 -13.94 1.12 15.02
C THR A 67 -13.47 0.28 13.84
N SER A 68 -13.98 0.58 12.65
CA SER A 68 -13.50 0.06 11.37
C SER A 68 -13.71 1.16 10.33
N LEU A 69 -12.66 1.55 9.62
CA LEU A 69 -12.67 2.60 8.62
C LEU A 69 -12.18 2.02 7.29
N TYR A 70 -12.60 2.62 6.19
CA TYR A 70 -11.87 2.47 4.95
C TYR A 70 -11.70 3.81 4.21
N TYR A 71 -10.63 3.94 3.44
CA TYR A 71 -10.43 5.06 2.52
C TYR A 71 -10.78 4.64 1.09
N ARG A 72 -11.38 5.58 0.35
CA ARG A 72 -11.73 5.40 -1.06
C ARG A 72 -10.55 5.80 -1.93
N LEU A 73 -9.93 4.84 -2.61
CA LEU A 73 -8.71 5.03 -3.38
C LEU A 73 -8.85 4.49 -4.81
N ARG A 74 -7.90 4.85 -5.66
CA ARG A 74 -7.67 4.24 -6.98
C ARG A 74 -6.34 3.50 -6.95
N LEU A 75 -6.36 2.23 -7.32
CA LEU A 75 -5.18 1.37 -7.42
C LEU A 75 -4.78 1.22 -8.88
N THR A 76 -3.51 1.50 -9.20
CA THR A 76 -2.95 1.23 -10.52
C THR A 76 -2.54 -0.24 -10.63
N VAL A 77 -3.00 -0.93 -11.67
CA VAL A 77 -2.69 -2.35 -11.93
C VAL A 77 -1.69 -2.46 -13.10
N PRO A 78 -1.08 -3.64 -13.35
CA PRO A 78 -0.19 -3.84 -14.50
C PRO A 78 -0.85 -3.38 -15.80
N GLY A 79 -0.14 -2.61 -16.62
CA GLY A 79 -0.66 -1.94 -17.83
C GLY A 79 -1.20 -0.52 -17.62
N GLY A 80 -1.24 -0.02 -16.37
CA GLY A 80 -1.58 1.38 -16.06
C GLY A 80 -3.08 1.67 -15.95
N ALA A 81 -3.95 0.66 -16.09
CA ALA A 81 -5.37 0.79 -15.75
C ALA A 81 -5.54 1.05 -14.24
N THR A 82 -6.67 1.66 -13.87
CA THR A 82 -6.99 1.94 -12.46
C THR A 82 -8.29 1.28 -12.04
N LEU A 83 -8.29 0.67 -10.86
CA LEU A 83 -9.45 0.08 -10.20
C LEU A 83 -9.83 0.89 -8.96
N ASP A 84 -11.13 0.94 -8.64
CA ASP A 84 -11.56 1.40 -7.32
C ASP A 84 -11.07 0.43 -6.25
N ALA A 85 -10.49 0.98 -5.20
CA ALA A 85 -9.94 0.22 -4.10
C ALA A 85 -10.43 0.81 -2.76
N ALA A 86 -10.85 -0.07 -1.87
CA ALA A 86 -11.08 0.30 -0.48
C ALA A 86 -9.81 -0.04 0.32
N TRP A 87 -9.22 0.94 0.99
CA TRP A 87 -8.12 0.70 1.93
C TRP A 87 -8.66 0.53 3.33
N LEU A 88 -8.59 -0.68 3.89
CA LEU A 88 -9.00 -0.90 5.27
C LEU A 88 -8.00 -0.29 6.23
N ALA A 89 -8.50 0.55 7.12
CA ALA A 89 -7.72 1.24 8.11
C ALA A 89 -8.38 1.13 9.49
N MET A 90 -7.53 1.31 10.51
CA MET A 90 -7.99 1.66 11.85
C MET A 90 -9.03 0.70 12.46
N ILE A 91 -8.91 -0.60 12.18
CA ILE A 91 -9.77 -1.60 12.84
C ILE A 91 -9.26 -1.82 14.27
N THR A 92 -9.98 -1.27 15.24
CA THR A 92 -9.60 -1.32 16.66
C THR A 92 -10.69 -1.92 17.52
N VAL A 93 -10.29 -2.57 18.62
CA VAL A 93 -11.20 -2.99 19.69
C VAL A 93 -10.58 -2.56 21.03
N ALA A 94 -11.37 -1.90 21.88
CA ALA A 94 -10.96 -1.45 23.20
C ALA A 94 -10.42 -2.63 24.02
N ALA A 95 -9.38 -2.37 24.82
CA ALA A 95 -8.71 -3.41 25.62
C ALA A 95 -9.67 -4.19 26.53
N THR A 96 -10.70 -3.51 27.07
CA THR A 96 -11.75 -4.09 27.93
C THR A 96 -12.73 -5.03 27.20
N HIS A 97 -12.71 -5.02 25.88
CA HIS A 97 -13.64 -5.73 24.98
C HIS A 97 -12.95 -6.71 24.04
N GLN A 98 -11.64 -6.94 24.25
CA GLN A 98 -10.86 -7.93 23.53
C GLN A 98 -11.40 -9.35 23.75
N ARG A 99 -11.18 -10.23 22.77
CA ARG A 99 -11.57 -11.66 22.79
C ARG A 99 -13.08 -11.93 22.93
N ARG A 100 -13.94 -10.94 22.61
CA ARG A 100 -15.41 -11.09 22.57
C ARG A 100 -16.00 -11.25 21.15
N GLY A 101 -15.15 -11.44 20.14
CA GLY A 101 -15.60 -11.59 18.74
C GLY A 101 -15.97 -10.29 18.02
N ILE A 102 -15.92 -9.13 18.68
CA ILE A 102 -16.31 -7.82 18.11
C ILE A 102 -15.52 -7.49 16.84
N TRP A 103 -14.21 -7.74 16.83
CA TRP A 103 -13.36 -7.53 15.64
C TRP A 103 -13.89 -8.28 14.42
N GLN A 104 -14.30 -9.55 14.61
CA GLN A 104 -14.81 -10.39 13.52
C GLN A 104 -16.15 -9.86 13.03
N GLN A 105 -17.04 -9.47 13.94
CA GLN A 105 -18.36 -8.93 13.61
C GLN A 105 -18.27 -7.63 12.80
N ILE A 106 -17.53 -6.64 13.30
CA ILE A 106 -17.41 -5.33 12.63
C ILE A 106 -16.68 -5.46 11.29
N SER A 107 -15.68 -6.35 11.20
CA SER A 107 -14.97 -6.61 9.94
C SER A 107 -15.89 -7.26 8.91
N LEU A 108 -16.64 -8.31 9.29
CA LEU A 108 -17.62 -8.97 8.40
C LEU A 108 -18.69 -8.01 7.89
N GLN A 109 -19.22 -7.16 8.76
CA GLN A 109 -20.19 -6.14 8.35
C GLN A 109 -19.57 -5.10 7.41
N GLY A 110 -18.33 -4.65 7.69
CA GLY A 110 -17.57 -3.78 6.81
C GLY A 110 -17.34 -4.39 5.43
N PHE A 111 -16.92 -5.66 5.35
CA PHE A 111 -16.73 -6.37 4.08
C PHE A 111 -18.04 -6.46 3.28
N GLY A 112 -19.16 -6.77 3.95
CA GLY A 112 -20.48 -6.80 3.30
C GLY A 112 -20.85 -5.45 2.69
N ILE A 113 -20.62 -4.35 3.41
CA ILE A 113 -20.86 -2.99 2.88
C ILE A 113 -19.98 -2.70 1.66
N LEU A 114 -18.70 -3.08 1.68
CA LEU A 114 -17.80 -2.85 0.56
C LEU A 114 -18.18 -3.69 -0.67
N GLN A 115 -18.69 -4.89 -0.45
CA GLN A 115 -19.26 -5.74 -1.49
C GLN A 115 -20.53 -5.10 -2.09
N ASP A 116 -21.46 -4.65 -1.25
CA ASP A 116 -22.70 -3.98 -1.70
C ASP A 116 -22.41 -2.68 -2.47
N ARG A 117 -21.34 -1.98 -2.09
CA ARG A 117 -20.84 -0.77 -2.78
C ARG A 117 -20.07 -1.08 -4.07
N GLY A 118 -19.81 -2.36 -4.37
CA GLY A 118 -19.20 -2.80 -5.63
C GLY A 118 -17.71 -2.52 -5.76
N TYR A 119 -16.96 -2.45 -4.66
CA TYR A 119 -15.50 -2.31 -4.76
C TYR A 119 -14.88 -3.59 -5.33
N PRO A 120 -14.11 -3.55 -6.44
CA PRO A 120 -13.46 -4.73 -7.01
C PRO A 120 -12.22 -5.16 -6.21
N ILE A 121 -11.59 -4.21 -5.51
CA ILE A 121 -10.37 -4.44 -4.74
C ILE A 121 -10.54 -3.95 -3.31
N LEU A 122 -10.08 -4.78 -2.40
CA LEU A 122 -9.86 -4.43 -1.01
C LEU A 122 -8.38 -4.54 -0.69
N CYS A 123 -7.81 -3.53 -0.04
CA CYS A 123 -6.38 -3.44 0.19
C CYS A 123 -6.04 -2.87 1.56
N GLY A 124 -4.77 -2.96 1.95
CA GLY A 124 -4.25 -2.37 3.17
C GLY A 124 -2.90 -2.95 3.55
N VAL A 125 -2.42 -2.56 4.74
CA VAL A 125 -1.20 -3.09 5.37
C VAL A 125 -1.59 -3.76 6.69
N PRO A 126 -1.70 -5.11 6.71
CA PRO A 126 -2.03 -5.86 7.92
C PRO A 126 -1.02 -5.67 9.05
N THR A 127 -1.49 -5.18 10.20
CA THR A 127 -0.70 -5.25 11.45
C THR A 127 -0.54 -6.68 11.97
N ARG A 128 -1.40 -7.60 11.53
CA ARG A 128 -1.36 -9.04 11.84
C ARG A 128 -1.66 -9.85 10.58
N PRO A 129 -0.65 -10.18 9.76
CA PRO A 129 -0.81 -10.89 8.48
C PRO A 129 -1.74 -12.11 8.51
N PRO A 130 -1.68 -13.03 9.50
CA PRO A 130 -2.53 -14.23 9.49
C PRO A 130 -4.03 -13.95 9.51
N VAL A 131 -4.42 -12.77 10.02
CA VAL A 131 -5.83 -12.36 10.10
C VAL A 131 -6.39 -11.96 8.73
N TYR A 132 -5.55 -11.56 7.80
CA TYR A 132 -5.97 -11.17 6.45
C TYR A 132 -5.87 -12.34 5.47
N GLU A 133 -5.00 -13.31 5.72
CA GLU A 133 -4.99 -14.59 4.98
C GLU A 133 -6.31 -15.35 5.13
N ILE A 134 -6.89 -15.39 6.34
CA ILE A 134 -8.22 -16.02 6.55
C ILE A 134 -9.35 -15.30 5.81
N LEU A 135 -9.11 -14.05 5.42
CA LEU A 135 -10.01 -13.24 4.60
C LEU A 135 -9.65 -13.36 3.12
N GLY A 136 -8.80 -14.29 2.69
CA GLY A 136 -8.43 -14.45 1.28
C GLY A 136 -7.67 -13.25 0.70
N ALA A 137 -6.94 -12.50 1.52
CA ALA A 137 -5.99 -11.50 1.05
C ALA A 137 -4.59 -12.10 0.89
N GLY A 138 -3.82 -11.58 -0.06
CA GLY A 138 -2.43 -11.96 -0.32
C GLY A 138 -1.51 -10.77 -0.46
N VAL A 139 -0.20 -11.00 -0.28
CA VAL A 139 0.85 -9.99 -0.44
C VAL A 139 1.01 -9.68 -1.93
N ALA A 140 0.71 -8.44 -2.32
CA ALA A 140 0.74 -8.00 -3.71
C ALA A 140 1.92 -7.08 -4.05
N SER A 141 2.65 -6.57 -3.06
CA SER A 141 3.90 -5.84 -3.30
C SER A 141 4.91 -6.03 -2.18
N TYR A 142 6.17 -5.90 -2.54
CA TYR A 142 7.29 -5.79 -1.62
C TYR A 142 8.02 -4.47 -1.85
N ALA A 143 8.64 -3.96 -0.81
CA ALA A 143 9.53 -2.83 -0.87
C ALA A 143 10.92 -3.24 -0.39
N ARG A 144 11.96 -2.66 -1.00
CA ARG A 144 13.35 -2.85 -0.59
C ARG A 144 13.89 -1.55 -0.03
N THR A 145 14.41 -1.60 1.19
CA THR A 145 15.13 -0.48 1.79
C THR A 145 16.62 -0.66 1.61
N PHE A 146 17.26 0.37 1.05
CA PHE A 146 18.71 0.48 0.96
C PHE A 146 19.24 1.45 2.00
N HIS A 147 20.31 1.05 2.67
CA HIS A 147 21.23 1.94 3.35
C HIS A 147 22.36 2.29 2.38
N VAL A 148 22.41 3.55 1.97
CA VAL A 148 23.36 4.09 1.00
C VAL A 148 24.46 4.87 1.73
N ASP A 149 25.71 4.52 1.49
CA ASP A 149 26.87 5.35 1.89
C ASP A 149 27.08 6.47 0.87
N PRO A 150 26.81 7.74 1.22
CA PRO A 150 26.92 8.84 0.27
C PRO A 150 28.34 9.05 -0.27
N HIS A 151 29.39 8.66 0.48
CA HIS A 151 30.79 8.83 0.06
C HIS A 151 31.20 7.86 -1.06
N SER A 152 30.55 6.68 -1.08
CA SER A 152 30.81 5.60 -2.04
C SER A 152 29.79 5.57 -3.17
N ALA A 153 28.64 6.24 -3.01
CA ALA A 153 27.52 6.31 -3.95
C ALA A 153 27.80 7.20 -5.19
N LYS A 154 28.89 6.92 -5.91
CA LYS A 154 29.26 7.62 -7.14
C LYS A 154 28.55 7.02 -8.33
N LEU A 155 27.82 7.84 -9.08
CA LEU A 155 27.13 7.39 -10.30
C LEU A 155 28.11 6.94 -11.38
N ARG A 156 27.76 5.87 -12.11
CA ARG A 156 28.50 5.41 -13.30
C ARG A 156 28.40 6.43 -14.43
N ALA A 157 27.20 6.94 -14.65
CA ALA A 157 26.89 7.97 -15.64
C ALA A 157 26.36 9.19 -14.90
N ALA A 158 27.23 10.15 -14.65
CA ALA A 158 26.82 11.43 -14.08
C ALA A 158 25.93 12.16 -15.09
N PRO A 159 24.79 12.73 -14.66
CA PRO A 159 23.91 13.44 -15.58
C PRO A 159 24.57 14.74 -16.08
N SER A 160 24.44 15.02 -17.37
CA SER A 160 25.07 16.20 -18.00
C SER A 160 24.49 17.53 -17.52
N ARG A 161 23.23 17.50 -17.06
CA ARG A 161 22.50 18.56 -16.36
C ARG A 161 21.70 17.90 -15.25
N ASN A 162 21.40 18.64 -14.20
CA ASN A 162 20.44 18.20 -13.19
C ASN A 162 19.46 19.36 -12.96
N PRO A 163 18.22 19.29 -13.50
CA PRO A 163 17.23 20.32 -13.30
C PRO A 163 16.49 20.15 -11.96
N ALA A 164 16.87 19.14 -11.14
CA ALA A 164 16.35 19.00 -9.80
C ALA A 164 16.74 20.21 -8.94
N ARG A 165 15.80 20.67 -8.12
CA ARG A 165 16.02 21.81 -7.22
C ARG A 165 15.31 21.61 -5.89
N GLU A 166 15.94 22.09 -4.83
CA GLU A 166 15.31 22.22 -3.52
C GLU A 166 14.22 23.30 -3.57
N VAL A 167 13.10 23.04 -2.91
CA VAL A 167 11.97 23.97 -2.86
C VAL A 167 11.35 24.05 -1.48
N VAL A 168 10.68 25.16 -1.22
CA VAL A 168 9.89 25.34 0.00
C VAL A 168 8.54 24.63 -0.10
N ALA A 169 7.92 24.33 1.04
CA ALA A 169 6.64 23.63 1.12
C ALA A 169 5.52 24.25 0.26
N ALA A 170 5.49 25.59 0.13
CA ALA A 170 4.51 26.29 -0.70
C ALA A 170 4.64 25.97 -2.20
N GLU A 171 5.88 25.87 -2.70
CA GLU A 171 6.14 25.46 -4.08
C GLU A 171 5.87 23.95 -4.23
N ALA A 172 6.32 23.13 -3.27
CA ALA A 172 6.09 21.70 -3.23
C ALA A 172 4.59 21.36 -3.37
N LYS A 173 3.73 22.04 -2.61
CA LYS A 173 2.26 21.90 -2.66
C LYS A 173 1.67 22.07 -4.07
N SER A 174 2.26 22.91 -4.90
CA SER A 174 1.79 23.17 -6.26
C SER A 174 2.28 22.15 -7.30
N HIS A 175 3.34 21.39 -6.98
CA HIS A 175 4.02 20.50 -7.92
C HIS A 175 3.82 19.01 -7.62
N LEU A 176 3.96 18.59 -6.35
CA LEU A 176 4.01 17.18 -5.95
C LEU A 176 2.76 16.40 -6.39
N PRO A 177 1.51 16.87 -6.17
CA PRO A 177 0.32 16.09 -6.53
C PRO A 177 0.30 15.69 -8.01
N ARG A 178 0.58 16.64 -8.92
CA ARG A 178 0.59 16.36 -10.36
C ARG A 178 1.73 15.44 -10.78
N ILE A 179 2.89 15.52 -10.15
CA ILE A 179 4.00 14.61 -10.45
C ILE A 179 3.68 13.21 -9.93
N TYR A 180 3.10 13.11 -8.75
CA TYR A 180 2.65 11.86 -8.15
C TYR A 180 1.58 11.17 -8.99
N ASP A 181 0.58 11.89 -9.50
CA ASP A 181 -0.45 11.31 -10.39
C ASP A 181 0.16 10.70 -11.65
N ARG A 182 1.18 11.36 -12.23
CA ARG A 182 1.93 10.83 -13.38
C ARG A 182 2.73 9.59 -13.04
N TRP A 183 3.34 9.56 -11.84
CA TRP A 183 4.07 8.41 -11.35
C TRP A 183 3.12 7.23 -11.12
N CYS A 184 1.98 7.44 -10.44
CA CYS A 184 0.94 6.43 -10.24
C CYS A 184 0.55 5.77 -11.54
N ALA A 185 0.27 6.54 -12.60
CA ALA A 185 -0.16 6.02 -13.90
C ALA A 185 0.84 5.04 -14.55
N THR A 186 2.10 5.04 -14.12
CA THR A 186 3.17 4.18 -14.64
C THR A 186 3.70 3.17 -13.63
N THR A 187 3.17 3.14 -12.41
CA THR A 187 3.66 2.29 -11.31
C THR A 187 2.55 1.35 -10.83
N PRO A 188 2.55 0.08 -11.26
CA PRO A 188 1.65 -0.93 -10.71
C PRO A 188 1.79 -1.00 -9.18
N GLY A 189 0.67 -1.08 -8.46
CA GLY A 189 0.64 -1.05 -7.00
C GLY A 189 0.46 0.34 -6.39
N ALA A 190 0.66 1.43 -7.16
CA ALA A 190 0.49 2.77 -6.64
C ALA A 190 -0.98 3.10 -6.33
N LEU A 191 -1.21 3.78 -5.21
CA LEU A 191 -2.53 4.24 -4.75
C LEU A 191 -2.65 5.76 -4.89
N SER A 192 -3.81 6.25 -5.31
CA SER A 192 -4.07 7.69 -5.43
C SER A 192 -4.00 8.42 -4.09
N ARG A 193 -3.45 9.64 -4.07
CA ARG A 193 -3.49 10.56 -2.93
C ARG A 193 -4.42 11.73 -3.24
N ASP A 194 -5.47 11.91 -2.45
CA ASP A 194 -6.41 13.00 -2.64
C ASP A 194 -5.89 14.33 -2.04
N SER A 195 -6.66 15.40 -2.21
CA SER A 195 -6.28 16.73 -1.71
C SER A 195 -6.19 16.82 -0.18
N ALA A 196 -6.96 16.01 0.55
CA ALA A 196 -6.96 16.00 2.01
C ALA A 196 -5.71 15.27 2.55
N TRP A 197 -5.33 14.16 1.91
CA TRP A 197 -4.07 13.46 2.17
C TRP A 197 -2.88 14.38 1.92
N TRP A 198 -2.83 15.07 0.77
CA TRP A 198 -1.76 16.02 0.47
C TRP A 198 -1.71 17.18 1.45
N ALA A 199 -2.86 17.71 1.85
CA ALA A 199 -2.90 18.79 2.84
C ALA A 199 -2.35 18.34 4.20
N ASP A 200 -2.68 17.12 4.64
CA ASP A 200 -2.19 16.51 5.87
C ASP A 200 -0.68 16.24 5.85
N PHE A 201 -0.18 15.65 4.75
CA PHE A 201 1.25 15.37 4.56
C PHE A 201 2.11 16.63 4.54
N LEU A 202 1.63 17.69 3.86
CA LEU A 202 2.36 18.96 3.71
C LEU A 202 2.22 19.89 4.93
N GLU A 203 1.34 19.59 5.87
CA GLU A 203 1.26 20.32 7.14
C GLU A 203 2.50 20.08 8.01
N ASP A 204 3.16 18.92 7.83
CA ASP A 204 4.41 18.55 8.50
C ASP A 204 4.37 18.83 10.00
N ARG A 205 3.29 18.41 10.67
CA ARG A 205 3.08 18.63 12.11
C ARG A 205 4.17 17.90 12.91
N MET A 206 4.50 18.44 14.08
CA MET A 206 5.54 17.85 14.95
C MET A 206 5.31 16.37 15.26
N THR A 207 4.04 15.97 15.38
CA THR A 207 3.60 14.59 15.63
C THR A 207 3.83 13.63 14.46
N GLN A 208 4.13 14.16 13.26
CA GLN A 208 4.46 13.38 12.04
C GLN A 208 5.98 13.27 11.81
N ARG A 209 6.80 13.91 12.64
CA ARG A 209 8.25 13.99 12.43
C ARG A 209 9.04 12.95 13.19
N ASP A 210 8.43 12.32 14.20
CA ASP A 210 9.15 11.57 15.23
C ASP A 210 10.34 12.38 15.77
N ASP A 211 11.57 11.90 15.61
CA ASP A 211 12.81 12.61 15.96
C ASP A 211 13.49 13.31 14.77
N GLY A 212 12.82 13.36 13.62
CA GLY A 212 13.32 13.92 12.37
C GLY A 212 13.18 15.44 12.23
N SER A 213 13.94 15.99 11.28
CA SER A 213 13.85 17.38 10.83
C SER A 213 12.47 17.71 10.22
N PRO A 214 12.16 19.01 9.97
CA PRO A 214 11.12 19.36 9.01
C PRO A 214 11.31 18.63 7.67
N LEU A 215 10.22 18.42 6.94
CA LEU A 215 10.24 17.74 5.65
C LEU A 215 10.94 18.63 4.61
N ASN A 216 11.92 18.06 3.91
CA ASN A 216 12.64 18.73 2.81
C ASN A 216 12.14 18.22 1.47
N PHE A 217 12.17 19.07 0.45
CA PHE A 217 11.60 18.79 -0.87
C PHE A 217 12.61 19.06 -1.97
N VAL A 218 12.77 18.10 -2.87
CA VAL A 218 13.50 18.27 -4.13
C VAL A 218 12.55 17.90 -5.26
N ILE A 219 12.40 18.81 -6.23
CA ILE A 219 11.54 18.58 -7.40
C ILE A 219 12.35 18.54 -8.69
N HIS A 220 11.91 17.69 -9.59
CA HIS A 220 12.33 17.53 -10.98
C HIS A 220 11.06 17.66 -11.87
N PRO A 221 11.13 18.13 -13.13
CA PRO A 221 9.96 18.18 -14.01
C PRO A 221 9.16 16.87 -14.12
N ASP A 222 9.88 15.75 -14.01
CA ASP A 222 9.38 14.37 -14.10
C ASP A 222 9.63 13.55 -12.83
N GLY A 223 9.76 14.19 -11.66
CA GLY A 223 9.91 13.45 -10.41
C GLY A 223 10.05 14.33 -9.19
N PHE A 224 10.01 13.73 -8.01
CA PHE A 224 10.36 14.42 -6.77
C PHE A 224 10.91 13.43 -5.77
N LEU A 225 11.63 13.96 -4.78
CA LEU A 225 11.88 13.26 -3.54
C LEU A 225 11.59 14.16 -2.36
N THR A 226 11.20 13.54 -1.24
CA THR A 226 11.09 14.23 0.05
C THR A 226 11.91 13.49 1.08
N TYR A 227 12.51 14.20 2.04
CA TYR A 227 13.37 13.57 3.03
C TYR A 227 13.40 14.31 4.36
N ARG A 228 13.77 13.57 5.40
CA ARG A 228 14.08 14.10 6.73
C ARG A 228 15.53 13.78 7.09
N VAL A 229 16.09 14.57 7.98
CA VAL A 229 17.34 14.25 8.67
C VAL A 229 16.99 13.75 10.06
N VAL A 230 17.52 12.59 10.45
CA VAL A 230 17.33 11.97 11.78
C VAL A 230 18.68 11.79 12.48
N GLY A 231 18.67 11.73 13.82
CA GLY A 231 19.88 11.47 14.61
C GLY A 231 20.92 12.60 14.63
N ALA A 232 20.64 13.76 14.02
CA ALA A 232 21.54 14.90 14.00
C ALA A 232 21.65 15.58 15.39
N PRO A 233 22.85 15.72 15.99
CA PRO A 233 22.99 16.45 17.25
C PRO A 233 22.71 17.94 17.06
N ALA A 234 21.91 18.54 17.93
CA ALA A 234 21.43 19.94 17.82
C ALA A 234 22.54 21.02 17.71
N HIS A 235 23.76 20.69 18.11
CA HIS A 235 24.92 21.59 18.07
C HIS A 235 26.12 20.97 17.34
N ALA A 236 25.90 19.97 16.48
CA ALA A 236 26.95 19.46 15.63
C ALA A 236 27.45 20.57 14.69
N PHE A 237 28.76 20.76 14.62
CA PHE A 237 29.42 21.72 13.72
C PHE A 237 30.48 21.06 12.84
N ARG A 238 30.60 19.72 12.92
CA ARG A 238 31.44 18.90 12.06
C ARG A 238 30.65 17.67 11.62
N PRO A 239 30.77 17.25 10.35
CA PRO A 239 30.14 16.05 9.87
C PRO A 239 30.71 14.81 10.58
N PRO A 240 29.96 13.70 10.58
CA PRO A 240 28.66 13.53 9.92
C PRO A 240 27.47 14.10 10.73
N PHE A 241 26.39 14.49 10.04
CA PHE A 241 25.21 15.16 10.61
C PHE A 241 23.96 14.26 10.73
N GLY A 242 24.12 13.00 11.13
CA GLY A 242 23.01 12.04 11.21
C GLY A 242 22.68 11.44 9.84
N SER A 243 21.51 10.82 9.73
CA SER A 243 21.09 10.08 8.53
C SER A 243 19.96 10.79 7.78
N VAL A 244 19.98 10.68 6.46
CA VAL A 244 18.89 11.15 5.59
C VAL A 244 17.91 10.01 5.36
N VAL A 245 16.64 10.20 5.70
CA VAL A 245 15.58 9.21 5.45
C VAL A 245 14.66 9.75 4.37
N ILE A 246 14.67 9.09 3.21
CA ILE A 246 13.79 9.44 2.09
C ILE A 246 12.36 8.99 2.43
N GLN A 247 11.43 9.94 2.39
CA GLN A 247 10.01 9.72 2.71
C GLN A 247 9.20 9.40 1.45
N ASP A 248 9.53 10.03 0.32
CA ASP A 248 8.99 9.70 -1.01
C ASP A 248 10.14 9.77 -2.03
N PHE A 249 10.18 8.80 -2.95
CA PHE A 249 11.04 8.83 -4.13
C PHE A 249 10.22 8.46 -5.38
N CYS A 250 9.69 9.48 -6.06
CA CYS A 250 8.78 9.29 -7.19
C CYS A 250 9.42 9.82 -8.47
N ALA A 251 9.97 8.92 -9.28
CA ALA A 251 10.53 9.25 -10.59
C ALA A 251 9.64 8.69 -11.71
N VAL A 252 9.18 9.56 -12.61
CA VAL A 252 8.32 9.20 -13.76
C VAL A 252 9.16 8.67 -14.93
N THR A 253 10.44 9.04 -15.00
CA THR A 253 11.37 8.64 -16.07
C THR A 253 12.69 8.14 -15.49
N ASP A 254 13.40 7.29 -16.23
CA ASP A 254 14.71 6.75 -15.80
C ASP A 254 15.78 7.86 -15.71
N GLU A 255 15.66 8.91 -16.53
CA GLU A 255 16.44 10.12 -16.45
C GLU A 255 16.18 10.86 -15.13
N ALA A 256 14.91 11.14 -14.81
CA ALA A 256 14.53 11.80 -13.56
C ALA A 256 15.01 11.01 -12.33
N HIS A 257 14.89 9.68 -12.39
CA HIS A 257 15.41 8.80 -11.35
C HIS A 257 16.92 8.99 -11.18
N THR A 258 17.68 9.03 -12.27
CA THR A 258 19.15 9.18 -12.21
C THR A 258 19.54 10.55 -11.67
N GLU A 259 18.84 11.61 -12.09
CA GLU A 259 19.10 12.99 -11.70
C GLU A 259 18.70 13.27 -10.24
N LEU A 260 17.59 12.71 -9.76
CA LEU A 260 17.21 12.73 -8.35
C LEU A 260 18.19 11.90 -7.50
N LEU A 261 18.65 10.75 -7.98
CA LEU A 261 19.68 9.99 -7.27
C LEU A 261 21.01 10.76 -7.19
N ALA A 262 21.34 11.55 -8.22
CA ALA A 262 22.52 12.41 -8.20
C ALA A 262 22.46 13.50 -7.12
N THR A 263 21.26 13.97 -6.72
CA THR A 263 21.14 14.90 -5.59
C THR A 263 21.48 14.23 -4.27
N LEU A 264 21.16 12.93 -4.12
CA LEU A 264 21.50 12.14 -2.93
C LEU A 264 23.02 11.95 -2.79
N SER A 265 23.73 11.71 -3.90
CA SER A 265 25.20 11.65 -3.88
C SER A 265 25.87 12.96 -3.41
N GLY A 266 25.18 14.10 -3.43
CA GLY A 266 25.69 15.37 -2.91
C GLY A 266 25.63 15.50 -1.38
N LEU A 267 25.00 14.55 -0.69
CA LEU A 267 24.74 14.57 0.75
C LEU A 267 25.87 13.93 1.57
N GLU A 268 27.13 14.08 1.14
CA GLU A 268 28.34 13.53 1.79
C GLU A 268 28.58 14.06 3.22
N MET A 269 27.83 15.07 3.65
CA MET A 269 27.87 15.59 5.02
C MET A 269 27.11 14.74 6.04
N PHE A 270 26.35 13.74 5.59
CA PHE A 270 25.54 12.84 6.41
C PHE A 270 26.19 11.45 6.54
N ASP A 271 25.81 10.72 7.59
CA ASP A 271 26.27 9.36 7.89
C ASP A 271 25.82 8.36 6.81
N SER A 272 24.55 8.47 6.42
CA SER A 272 23.91 7.54 5.50
C SER A 272 22.64 8.11 4.89
N ILE A 273 22.16 7.44 3.84
CA ILE A 273 20.87 7.70 3.24
C ILE A 273 20.06 6.41 3.26
N GLU A 274 18.90 6.42 3.91
CA GLU A 274 17.92 5.34 3.87
C GLU A 274 16.87 5.66 2.80
N ILE A 275 16.73 4.76 1.83
CA ILE A 275 15.78 4.91 0.73
C ILE A 275 15.04 3.61 0.50
N GLU A 276 13.71 3.68 0.50
CA GLU A 276 12.83 2.58 0.15
C GLU A 276 12.37 2.72 -1.31
N VAL A 277 12.47 1.63 -2.08
CA VAL A 277 12.20 1.58 -3.51
C VAL A 277 11.57 0.23 -3.92
N PRO A 278 11.02 0.11 -5.14
CA PRO A 278 10.63 -1.18 -5.72
C PRO A 278 11.75 -2.23 -5.65
N VAL A 279 11.40 -3.53 -5.59
CA VAL A 279 12.39 -4.61 -5.46
C VAL A 279 13.29 -4.79 -6.69
N ASP A 280 12.87 -4.28 -7.84
CA ASP A 280 13.61 -4.27 -9.10
C ASP A 280 14.27 -2.92 -9.39
N ASP A 281 14.26 -1.98 -8.44
CA ASP A 281 14.78 -0.64 -8.63
C ASP A 281 16.27 -0.66 -9.08
N PRO A 282 16.63 0.13 -10.12
CA PRO A 282 17.97 0.10 -10.70
C PRO A 282 19.03 0.84 -9.87
N LEU A 283 18.70 1.42 -8.71
CA LEU A 283 19.58 2.26 -7.89
C LEU A 283 20.99 1.66 -7.70
N PRO A 284 21.18 0.39 -7.27
CA PRO A 284 22.53 -0.16 -7.10
C PRO A 284 23.30 -0.23 -8.43
N LEU A 285 22.60 -0.52 -9.54
CA LEU A 285 23.20 -0.64 -10.87
C LEU A 285 23.71 0.72 -11.39
N LYS A 286 23.11 1.83 -10.92
CA LYS A 286 23.51 3.19 -11.27
C LYS A 286 24.82 3.62 -10.58
N PHE A 287 25.24 2.96 -9.50
CA PHE A 287 26.50 3.26 -8.80
C PHE A 287 27.71 2.49 -9.34
N GLN A 288 28.87 3.14 -9.33
CA GLN A 288 30.16 2.54 -9.68
C GLN A 288 30.51 1.37 -8.77
N ASP A 289 30.26 1.54 -7.47
CA ASP A 289 30.28 0.49 -6.46
C ASP A 289 28.84 0.15 -6.05
N GLN A 290 28.36 -1.05 -6.43
CA GLN A 290 27.01 -1.48 -6.04
C GLN A 290 26.90 -1.75 -4.53
N ALA A 291 28.03 -2.04 -3.86
CA ALA A 291 28.06 -2.28 -2.42
C ALA A 291 27.85 -0.99 -1.60
N ALA A 292 27.89 0.18 -2.25
CA ALA A 292 27.51 1.45 -1.64
C ALA A 292 26.03 1.50 -1.24
N ALA A 293 25.18 0.64 -1.82
CA ALA A 293 23.77 0.50 -1.46
C ALA A 293 23.48 -0.89 -0.91
N GLN A 294 23.44 -1.01 0.42
CA GLN A 294 23.21 -2.30 1.09
C GLN A 294 21.72 -2.47 1.39
N THR A 295 21.14 -3.59 1.00
CA THR A 295 19.78 -3.94 1.41
C THR A 295 19.74 -4.15 2.91
N THR A 296 18.96 -3.34 3.62
CA THR A 296 18.72 -3.48 5.06
C THR A 296 17.37 -4.11 5.37
N CYS A 297 16.40 -3.94 4.48
CA CYS A 297 15.07 -4.52 4.61
C CYS A 297 14.52 -4.97 3.25
N LEU A 298 13.80 -6.08 3.27
CA LEU A 298 12.88 -6.51 2.22
C LEU A 298 11.59 -6.90 2.94
N GLY A 299 10.56 -6.06 2.82
CA GLY A 299 9.29 -6.22 3.53
C GLY A 299 8.12 -6.26 2.56
N ASP A 300 7.07 -7.00 2.92
CA ASP A 300 5.78 -6.84 2.28
C ASP A 300 5.18 -5.48 2.63
N PHE A 301 4.34 -4.94 1.74
CA PHE A 301 3.63 -3.69 2.01
C PHE A 301 2.15 -3.81 1.62
N LEU A 302 1.85 -3.84 0.32
CA LEU A 302 0.47 -3.88 -0.15
C LEU A 302 -0.08 -5.30 -0.05
N TRP A 303 -1.20 -5.46 0.65
CA TRP A 303 -2.01 -6.66 0.61
C TRP A 303 -3.28 -6.41 -0.19
N LEU A 304 -3.72 -7.40 -0.98
CA LEU A 304 -4.93 -7.33 -1.79
C LEU A 304 -5.84 -8.53 -1.54
N ARG A 305 -7.13 -8.26 -1.39
CA ARG A 305 -8.22 -9.21 -1.62
C ARG A 305 -8.99 -8.76 -2.86
N ILE A 306 -9.11 -9.66 -3.83
CA ILE A 306 -9.94 -9.43 -5.01
C ILE A 306 -11.39 -9.71 -4.65
N MET A 307 -12.26 -8.72 -4.77
CA MET A 307 -13.69 -8.84 -4.46
C MET A 307 -14.52 -9.19 -5.70
N ASN A 308 -14.01 -8.86 -6.89
CA ASN A 308 -14.62 -9.19 -8.18
C ASN A 308 -13.53 -9.75 -9.13
N VAL A 309 -13.46 -11.08 -9.26
CA VAL A 309 -12.44 -11.76 -10.07
C VAL A 309 -12.51 -11.39 -11.55
N PRO A 310 -13.68 -11.46 -12.22
CA PRO A 310 -13.81 -11.03 -13.61
C PRO A 310 -13.34 -9.60 -13.88
N GLU A 311 -13.73 -8.66 -13.02
CA GLU A 311 -13.36 -7.24 -13.18
C GLU A 311 -11.85 -7.02 -12.95
N ALA A 312 -11.29 -7.59 -11.89
CA ALA A 312 -9.87 -7.44 -11.60
C ALA A 312 -9.00 -8.07 -12.71
N LEU A 313 -9.29 -9.31 -13.12
CA LEU A 313 -8.53 -9.98 -14.19
C LEU A 313 -8.79 -9.38 -15.59
N GLY A 314 -9.94 -8.73 -15.80
CA GLY A 314 -10.20 -7.99 -17.04
C GLY A 314 -9.50 -6.64 -17.13
N ALA A 315 -9.08 -6.05 -15.99
CA ALA A 315 -8.53 -4.71 -15.94
C ALA A 315 -7.00 -4.63 -16.12
N ARG A 316 -6.26 -5.70 -15.79
CA ARG A 316 -4.79 -5.71 -15.92
C ARG A 316 -4.34 -6.15 -17.30
N GLU A 317 -3.14 -5.72 -17.68
CA GLU A 317 -2.43 -6.20 -18.86
C GLU A 317 -1.62 -7.48 -18.56
N TYR A 318 -1.39 -8.28 -19.60
CA TYR A 318 -0.72 -9.58 -19.56
C TYR A 318 0.47 -9.64 -20.54
N SER A 319 1.52 -10.37 -20.18
CA SER A 319 2.74 -10.47 -21.02
C SER A 319 2.69 -11.57 -22.07
N ALA A 320 1.66 -12.42 -22.05
CA ALA A 320 1.50 -13.54 -22.98
C ALA A 320 0.02 -13.90 -23.15
N ASP A 321 -0.28 -14.55 -24.26
CA ASP A 321 -1.60 -15.12 -24.57
C ASP A 321 -1.80 -16.45 -23.84
N VAL A 322 -2.96 -16.63 -23.20
CA VAL A 322 -3.36 -17.86 -22.53
C VAL A 322 -4.87 -18.04 -22.60
N ASP A 323 -5.32 -19.29 -22.59
CA ASP A 323 -6.69 -19.68 -22.22
C ASP A 323 -6.55 -20.64 -21.04
N VAL A 324 -7.04 -20.24 -19.86
CA VAL A 324 -6.90 -21.04 -18.64
C VAL A 324 -8.16 -20.96 -17.78
N VAL A 325 -8.63 -22.09 -17.30
CA VAL A 325 -9.76 -22.18 -16.37
C VAL A 325 -9.22 -22.25 -14.94
N LEU A 326 -9.51 -21.21 -14.15
CA LEU A 326 -9.11 -21.08 -12.76
C LEU A 326 -10.26 -21.53 -11.83
N ASP A 327 -10.00 -22.50 -10.97
CA ASP A 327 -10.86 -22.87 -9.82
C ASP A 327 -10.42 -22.06 -8.59
N VAL A 328 -11.07 -20.92 -8.38
CA VAL A 328 -10.72 -19.94 -7.33
C VAL A 328 -11.49 -20.25 -6.04
N THR A 329 -10.78 -20.65 -5.00
CA THR A 329 -11.36 -20.92 -3.68
C THR A 329 -11.35 -19.65 -2.82
N ASP A 330 -12.52 -19.19 -2.40
CA ASP A 330 -12.66 -18.06 -1.46
C ASP A 330 -13.04 -18.58 -0.07
N PRO A 331 -12.23 -18.32 0.98
CA PRO A 331 -12.56 -18.66 2.37
C PRO A 331 -13.90 -18.12 2.85
N LEU A 332 -14.37 -16.99 2.28
CA LEU A 332 -15.65 -16.37 2.62
C LEU A 332 -16.79 -16.82 1.69
N GLY A 333 -16.48 -17.49 0.57
CA GLY A 333 -17.45 -17.99 -0.39
C GLY A 333 -18.22 -16.91 -1.17
N VAL A 334 -17.68 -15.69 -1.29
CA VAL A 334 -18.38 -14.55 -1.92
C VAL A 334 -17.77 -14.09 -3.25
N ALA A 335 -16.48 -14.35 -3.49
CA ALA A 335 -15.75 -13.93 -4.69
C ALA A 335 -15.11 -15.10 -5.46
N GLY A 336 -15.18 -16.32 -4.92
CA GLY A 336 -14.64 -17.53 -5.54
C GLY A 336 -15.53 -18.07 -6.66
N GLY A 337 -15.07 -19.14 -7.32
CA GLY A 337 -15.76 -19.77 -8.44
C GLY A 337 -14.80 -20.26 -9.52
N GLN A 338 -15.36 -20.79 -10.59
CA GLN A 338 -14.61 -21.19 -11.77
C GLN A 338 -14.69 -20.08 -12.83
N PHE A 339 -13.52 -19.71 -13.36
CA PHE A 339 -13.40 -18.61 -14.30
C PHE A 339 -12.49 -18.98 -15.46
N LEU A 340 -12.97 -18.74 -16.69
CA LEU A 340 -12.12 -18.77 -17.87
C LEU A 340 -11.43 -17.41 -18.02
N LEU A 341 -10.11 -17.40 -17.91
CA LEU A 341 -9.27 -16.27 -18.27
C LEU A 341 -8.70 -16.48 -19.67
N GLN A 342 -8.99 -15.53 -20.56
CA GLN A 342 -8.41 -15.47 -21.89
C GLN A 342 -7.61 -14.18 -22.02
N THR A 343 -6.34 -14.28 -22.40
CA THR A 343 -5.49 -13.12 -22.67
C THR A 343 -5.09 -13.10 -24.14
N ARG A 344 -5.20 -11.95 -24.80
CA ARG A 344 -4.82 -11.76 -26.22
C ARG A 344 -4.20 -10.39 -26.41
N ASP A 345 -2.99 -10.33 -26.96
CA ASP A 345 -2.27 -9.09 -27.26
C ASP A 345 -2.26 -8.12 -26.06
N GLY A 346 -1.99 -8.68 -24.86
CA GLY A 346 -1.98 -7.95 -23.60
C GLY A 346 -3.33 -7.76 -22.91
N VAL A 347 -4.45 -7.94 -23.60
CA VAL A 347 -5.79 -7.71 -23.06
C VAL A 347 -6.36 -8.97 -22.40
N GLY A 348 -6.79 -8.85 -21.14
CA GLY A 348 -7.48 -9.91 -20.43
C GLY A 348 -9.01 -9.85 -20.57
N LYS A 349 -9.63 -11.02 -20.70
CA LYS A 349 -11.07 -11.22 -20.54
C LYS A 349 -11.30 -12.38 -19.59
N CYS A 350 -12.01 -12.12 -18.51
CA CYS A 350 -12.34 -13.14 -17.51
C CYS A 350 -13.86 -13.24 -17.36
N VAL A 351 -14.39 -14.46 -17.44
CA VAL A 351 -15.82 -14.75 -17.29
C VAL A 351 -16.03 -15.99 -16.44
N PRO A 352 -17.16 -16.12 -15.72
CA PRO A 352 -17.55 -17.38 -15.10
C PRO A 352 -17.60 -18.51 -16.15
N ASP A 353 -17.11 -19.68 -15.77
CA ASP A 353 -17.05 -20.87 -16.62
C ASP A 353 -17.32 -22.14 -15.81
N GLU A 354 -17.95 -23.15 -16.40
CA GLU A 354 -18.24 -24.46 -15.75
C GLU A 354 -17.37 -25.58 -16.33
N GLY A 355 -16.28 -25.24 -17.03
CA GLY A 355 -15.36 -26.16 -17.67
C GLY A 355 -14.48 -26.93 -16.67
N SER A 356 -13.64 -27.81 -17.22
CA SER A 356 -12.65 -28.52 -16.41
C SER A 356 -11.53 -27.55 -16.01
N PRO A 357 -11.26 -27.36 -14.71
CA PRO A 357 -10.26 -26.40 -14.28
C PRO A 357 -8.85 -26.88 -14.60
N ASP A 358 -8.01 -25.96 -15.07
CA ASP A 358 -6.60 -26.19 -15.34
C ASP A 358 -5.76 -25.97 -14.07
N ILE A 359 -6.16 -25.01 -13.23
CA ILE A 359 -5.45 -24.62 -12.02
C ILE A 359 -6.44 -24.40 -10.87
N ARG A 360 -6.13 -24.94 -9.69
CA ARG A 360 -6.82 -24.57 -8.45
C ARG A 360 -5.97 -23.62 -7.63
N ILE A 361 -6.56 -22.49 -7.25
CA ILE A 361 -5.87 -21.38 -6.57
C ILE A 361 -6.79 -20.76 -5.51
N GLY A 362 -6.27 -20.41 -4.35
CA GLY A 362 -7.05 -19.64 -3.36
C GLY A 362 -7.10 -18.16 -3.74
N LEU A 363 -8.11 -17.43 -3.26
CA LEU A 363 -8.26 -16.01 -3.56
C LEU A 363 -7.07 -15.18 -3.04
N GLY A 364 -6.47 -15.57 -1.92
CA GLY A 364 -5.27 -14.95 -1.39
C GLY A 364 -4.06 -15.18 -2.30
N GLU A 365 -3.87 -16.41 -2.78
CA GLU A 365 -2.84 -16.73 -3.77
C GLU A 365 -3.05 -15.98 -5.08
N LEU A 366 -4.30 -15.83 -5.53
CA LEU A 366 -4.63 -15.03 -6.71
C LEU A 366 -4.25 -13.56 -6.49
N GLY A 367 -4.59 -12.98 -5.33
CA GLY A 367 -4.16 -11.63 -4.93
C GLY A 367 -2.64 -11.47 -4.91
N THR A 368 -1.92 -12.51 -4.47
CA THR A 368 -0.45 -12.53 -4.41
C THR A 368 0.21 -12.49 -5.80
N ILE A 369 -0.33 -13.22 -6.78
CA ILE A 369 0.20 -13.20 -8.16
C ILE A 369 -0.34 -12.04 -8.99
N TYR A 370 -1.46 -11.42 -8.58
CA TYR A 370 -2.22 -10.46 -9.38
C TYR A 370 -1.38 -9.28 -9.88
N MET A 371 -0.48 -8.78 -9.04
CA MET A 371 0.39 -7.65 -9.36
C MET A 371 1.76 -8.06 -9.94
N GLY A 372 2.04 -9.36 -10.02
CA GLY A 372 3.34 -9.88 -10.45
C GLY A 372 4.42 -9.93 -9.36
N ALA A 373 4.06 -9.73 -8.09
CA ALA A 373 5.01 -9.83 -6.97
C ALA A 373 5.56 -11.26 -6.76
N HIS A 374 4.77 -12.27 -7.12
CA HIS A 374 5.11 -13.68 -7.07
C HIS A 374 4.62 -14.42 -8.30
N ARG A 375 5.27 -15.54 -8.59
CA ARG A 375 4.86 -16.47 -9.64
C ARG A 375 3.90 -17.53 -9.11
N ALA A 376 2.98 -18.01 -9.93
CA ALA A 376 2.12 -19.14 -9.57
C ALA A 376 2.94 -20.41 -9.31
N SER A 377 4.04 -20.61 -10.05
CA SER A 377 4.97 -21.73 -9.81
C SER A 377 5.71 -21.66 -8.46
N GLU A 378 5.94 -20.46 -7.90
CA GLU A 378 6.47 -20.30 -6.54
C GLU A 378 5.45 -20.78 -5.51
N LEU A 379 4.20 -20.38 -5.67
CA LEU A 379 3.11 -20.80 -4.79
C LEU A 379 2.81 -22.30 -4.93
N HIS A 380 2.95 -22.87 -6.13
CA HIS A 380 2.84 -24.31 -6.34
C HIS A 380 3.94 -25.09 -5.59
N ARG A 381 5.20 -24.64 -5.68
CA ARG A 381 6.31 -25.24 -4.91
C ARG A 381 6.10 -25.13 -3.40
N ALA A 382 5.38 -24.11 -2.94
CA ALA A 382 4.97 -23.95 -1.55
C ALA A 382 3.71 -24.77 -1.18
N GLY A 383 3.12 -25.52 -2.11
CA GLY A 383 1.92 -26.33 -1.88
C GLY A 383 0.62 -25.51 -1.76
N ARG A 384 0.61 -24.26 -2.23
CA ARG A 384 -0.53 -23.33 -2.14
C ARG A 384 -1.38 -23.26 -3.40
N VAL A 385 -0.82 -23.65 -4.55
CA VAL A 385 -1.50 -23.72 -5.85
C VAL A 385 -1.37 -25.12 -6.41
N THR A 386 -2.43 -25.63 -7.04
CA THR A 386 -2.43 -26.97 -7.65
C THR A 386 -2.61 -26.87 -9.15
N GLU A 387 -1.65 -27.41 -9.90
CA GLU A 387 -1.81 -27.67 -11.34
C GLU A 387 -2.68 -28.90 -11.55
N LEU A 388 -3.71 -28.79 -12.38
CA LEU A 388 -4.61 -29.88 -12.75
C LEU A 388 -4.39 -30.30 -14.21
N ASN A 389 -4.01 -29.35 -15.07
CA ASN A 389 -3.61 -29.59 -16.44
C ASN A 389 -2.13 -29.22 -16.65
N ALA A 390 -1.34 -30.18 -17.13
CA ALA A 390 0.11 -30.02 -17.24
C ALA A 390 0.49 -28.90 -18.23
N GLY A 391 1.32 -27.96 -17.78
CA GLY A 391 1.77 -26.82 -18.56
C GLY A 391 1.01 -25.52 -18.24
N SER A 392 -0.18 -25.62 -17.64
CA SER A 392 -1.00 -24.45 -17.33
C SER A 392 -0.31 -23.48 -16.35
N LEU A 393 0.50 -23.97 -15.39
CA LEU A 393 1.26 -23.08 -14.51
C LEU A 393 2.34 -22.30 -15.25
N HIS A 394 2.97 -22.90 -16.25
CA HIS A 394 3.99 -22.22 -17.06
C HIS A 394 3.35 -21.08 -17.88
N ASP A 395 2.21 -21.37 -18.51
CA ASP A 395 1.48 -20.39 -19.30
C ASP A 395 0.91 -19.27 -18.41
N LEU A 396 0.42 -19.61 -17.22
CA LEU A 396 -0.04 -18.62 -16.23
C LEU A 396 1.11 -17.71 -15.77
N ASP A 397 2.28 -18.26 -15.45
CA ASP A 397 3.47 -17.48 -15.08
C ASP A 397 3.88 -16.53 -16.22
N ALA A 398 3.86 -16.99 -17.47
CA ALA A 398 4.19 -16.17 -18.63
C ALA A 398 3.19 -15.02 -18.81
N ALA A 399 1.89 -15.29 -18.67
CA ALA A 399 0.84 -14.28 -18.78
C ALA A 399 0.90 -13.25 -17.63
N PHE A 400 1.10 -13.70 -16.38
CA PHE A 400 1.06 -12.83 -15.20
C PHE A 400 2.35 -12.03 -14.95
N CYS A 401 3.45 -12.35 -15.64
CA CYS A 401 4.71 -11.62 -15.55
C CYS A 401 4.53 -10.12 -15.85
N THR A 402 5.26 -9.25 -15.14
CA THR A 402 5.24 -7.79 -15.33
C THR A 402 6.64 -7.26 -15.61
N GLU A 403 6.73 -6.20 -16.42
CA GLU A 403 8.01 -5.56 -16.76
C GLU A 403 8.67 -4.91 -15.54
N ARG A 404 7.87 -4.25 -14.70
CA ARG A 404 8.30 -3.66 -13.43
C ARG A 404 7.62 -4.37 -12.26
N ALA A 405 8.33 -4.48 -11.15
CA ALA A 405 7.75 -4.97 -9.91
C ALA A 405 6.71 -3.97 -9.37
N PRO A 406 5.63 -4.46 -8.75
CA PRO A 406 4.65 -3.57 -8.14
C PRO A 406 5.23 -2.87 -6.90
N TYR A 407 4.83 -1.63 -6.68
CA TYR A 407 5.29 -0.85 -5.54
C TYR A 407 4.19 0.08 -5.00
N CYS A 408 4.05 0.08 -3.68
CA CYS A 408 3.20 0.98 -2.94
C CYS A 408 4.02 1.55 -1.78
N GLY A 409 4.33 2.84 -1.84
CA GLY A 409 5.04 3.57 -0.78
C GLY A 409 4.12 4.52 -0.01
N THR A 410 2.80 4.29 0.00
CA THR A 410 1.82 5.20 0.63
C THR A 410 1.03 4.48 1.70
N LEU A 411 1.08 5.03 2.92
CA LEU A 411 0.30 4.60 4.07
C LEU A 411 -0.89 5.56 4.27
N PHE A 412 -2.01 5.04 4.79
CA PHE A 412 -3.26 5.78 5.00
C PHE A 412 -3.82 5.60 6.40
#